data_AF-A0A1X1MSK6-F1
#
_entry.id   AF-A0A1X1MSK6-F1
#
_cell.length_a   1.000
_cell.length_b   1.000
_cell.length_c   1.000
_cell.angle_alpha   90.00
_cell.angle_beta   90.00
_cell.angle_gamma   90.00
#
_symmetry.space_group_name_H-M   'P 1'
#
loop_
_entity.id
_entity.type
_entity.pdbx_description
1 polymer ?
#
loop_
_entity_poly.entity_id
_entity_poly.type
_entity_poly.pdbx_seq_one_letter_code
_entity_poly.pdbx_strand_id
1 'polypeptide(L)'
;MYLTRNRNATYYSRIYIPLSLQNKGFPSEIRFSLGTTNRYQAIDRNLVVSLETRRAIKTVSTSDTPEIFKERLRAIVETIRKRDFTANERVTQVHKPKVTK
;
A
#
# COMPACT_ATOMS: atom_id res chain seq x y z
N MET A 1 -1.05 -1.62 14.82
CA MET A 1 -1.27 -2.48 13.64
C MET A 1 -2.09 -1.70 12.63
N TYR A 2 -1.72 -1.69 11.35
CA TYR A 2 -2.42 -0.93 10.28
C TYR A 2 -3.74 -1.59 9.81
N LEU A 3 -4.19 -2.63 10.50
CA LEU A 3 -5.41 -3.37 10.20
C LEU A 3 -6.54 -2.89 11.09
N THR A 4 -7.57 -2.34 10.49
CA THR A 4 -8.81 -1.96 11.17
C THR A 4 -9.95 -2.85 10.69
N ARG A 5 -10.93 -3.14 11.56
CA ARG A 5 -12.09 -3.97 11.22
C ARG A 5 -13.34 -3.09 11.30
N ASN A 6 -14.19 -3.13 10.28
CA ASN A 6 -15.46 -2.40 10.30
C ASN A 6 -16.57 -3.21 11.00
N ARG A 7 -17.78 -2.63 11.09
CA ARG A 7 -18.97 -3.28 11.69
C ARG A 7 -19.39 -4.56 10.95
N ASN A 8 -19.11 -4.65 9.65
CA ASN A 8 -19.41 -5.81 8.80
C ASN A 8 -18.29 -6.86 8.83
N ALA A 9 -17.42 -6.81 9.85
CA ALA A 9 -16.26 -7.67 10.01
C ALA A 9 -15.19 -7.60 8.90
N THR A 10 -15.35 -6.75 7.88
CA THR A 10 -14.37 -6.56 6.81
C THR A 10 -13.14 -5.81 7.33
N TYR A 11 -11.97 -6.32 7.00
CA TYR A 11 -10.70 -5.68 7.32
C TYR A 11 -10.31 -4.59 6.32
N TYR A 12 -9.64 -3.56 6.83
CA TYR A 12 -9.12 -2.42 6.09
C TYR A 12 -7.65 -2.19 6.45
N SER A 13 -6.86 -1.76 5.47
CA SER A 13 -5.55 -1.16 5.69
C SER A 13 -5.71 0.33 5.98
N ARG A 14 -5.06 0.84 7.02
CA ARG A 14 -4.99 2.25 7.39
C ARG A 14 -3.54 2.71 7.26
N ILE A 15 -3.26 3.64 6.35
CA ILE A 15 -1.90 4.08 6.04
C ILE A 15 -1.81 5.59 6.27
N TYR A 16 -0.89 6.00 7.15
CA TYR A 16 -0.65 7.41 7.43
C TYR A 16 0.25 8.05 6.38
N ILE A 17 -0.10 9.28 6.01
CA ILE A 17 0.64 10.09 5.06
C ILE A 17 1.67 10.94 5.81
N PRO A 18 2.90 11.14 5.30
CA PRO A 18 3.89 12.00 5.94
C PRO A 18 3.38 13.43 6.16
N LEU A 19 3.72 14.04 7.29
CA LEU A 19 3.31 15.41 7.66
C LEU A 19 3.69 16.44 6.58
N SER A 20 4.82 16.25 5.91
CA SER A 20 5.27 17.11 4.81
C SER A 20 4.30 17.15 3.63
N LEU A 21 3.59 16.05 3.37
CA LEU A 21 2.53 16.01 2.35
C LEU A 21 1.20 16.50 2.93
N GLN A 22 0.89 16.22 4.20
CA GLN A 22 -0.31 16.75 4.85
C GLN A 22 -0.33 18.28 4.84
N ASN A 23 0.81 18.92 5.11
CA ASN A 23 0.99 20.38 5.04
C ASN A 23 0.74 20.95 3.63
N LYS A 24 0.72 20.11 2.59
CA LYS A 24 0.39 20.44 1.20
C LYS A 24 -1.05 20.10 0.82
N GLY A 25 -1.91 19.78 1.80
CA GLY A 25 -3.33 19.46 1.58
C GLY A 25 -3.63 17.99 1.29
N PHE A 26 -2.64 17.09 1.41
CA PHE A 26 -2.88 15.65 1.30
C PHE A 26 -3.64 15.15 2.55
N PRO A 27 -4.45 14.08 2.43
CA PRO A 27 -5.16 13.53 3.58
C PRO A 27 -4.18 13.02 4.64
N SER A 28 -4.58 13.07 5.92
CA SER A 28 -3.76 12.56 7.03
C SER A 28 -3.57 11.04 6.99
N GLU A 29 -4.56 10.33 6.47
CA GLU A 29 -4.55 8.89 6.32
C GLU A 29 -5.37 8.44 5.12
N ILE A 30 -5.09 7.21 4.69
CA ILE A 30 -5.80 6.54 3.61
C ILE A 30 -6.25 5.18 4.11
N ARG A 31 -7.49 4.84 3.79
CA ARG A 31 -8.11 3.58 4.17
C ARG A 31 -8.47 2.77 2.93
N PHE A 32 -8.06 1.51 2.92
CA PHE A 32 -8.35 0.58 1.83
C PHE A 32 -9.05 -0.65 2.36
N SER A 33 -10.21 -1.00 1.81
CA SER A 33 -10.84 -2.29 2.11
C SER A 33 -10.00 -3.43 1.55
N LEU A 34 -9.70 -4.41 2.41
CA LEU A 34 -9.00 -5.64 2.05
C LEU A 34 -9.97 -6.74 1.60
N GLY A 35 -11.28 -6.48 1.59
CA GLY A 35 -12.28 -7.37 1.01
C GLY A 35 -12.34 -8.75 1.65
N THR A 36 -11.98 -8.88 2.93
CA THR A 36 -12.01 -10.15 3.64
C THR A 36 -12.39 -9.94 5.10
N THR A 37 -13.09 -10.92 5.67
CA THR A 37 -13.38 -11.05 7.10
C THR A 37 -12.39 -12.00 7.80
N ASN A 38 -11.54 -12.70 7.04
CA ASN A 38 -10.50 -13.57 7.55
C ASN A 38 -9.25 -12.76 7.90
N ARG A 39 -8.78 -12.87 9.15
CA ARG A 39 -7.65 -12.09 9.66
C ARG A 39 -6.32 -12.44 9.00
N TYR A 40 -6.06 -13.72 8.72
CA TYR A 40 -4.81 -14.16 8.10
C TYR A 40 -4.69 -13.62 6.69
N GLN A 41 -5.75 -13.80 5.88
CA GLN A 41 -5.81 -13.18 4.55
C GLN A 41 -5.67 -11.65 4.63
N ALA A 42 -6.28 -11.01 5.63
CA ALA A 42 -6.15 -9.56 5.78
C ALA A 42 -4.71 -9.12 6.06
N ILE A 43 -3.92 -9.90 6.81
CA ILE A 43 -2.50 -9.64 7.04
C ILE A 43 -1.73 -9.66 5.72
N ASP A 44 -1.91 -10.72 4.93
CA ASP A 44 -1.20 -10.88 3.65
C ASP A 44 -1.56 -9.76 2.66
N ARG A 45 -2.86 -9.49 2.52
CA ARG A 45 -3.36 -8.39 1.67
C ARG A 45 -2.86 -7.02 2.14
N ASN A 46 -2.78 -6.81 3.46
CA ASN A 46 -2.28 -5.55 4.02
C ASN A 46 -0.79 -5.34 3.70
N LEU A 47 0.04 -6.38 3.67
CA LEU A 47 1.46 -6.26 3.32
C LEU A 47 1.63 -5.70 1.90
N VAL A 48 0.88 -6.24 0.94
CA VAL A 48 0.95 -5.82 -0.47
C VAL A 48 0.44 -4.38 -0.64
N VAL A 49 -0.73 -4.06 -0.10
CA VAL A 49 -1.30 -2.70 -0.19
C VAL A 49 -0.42 -1.67 0.51
N SER A 50 0.14 -2.01 1.67
CA SER A 50 1.04 -1.12 2.41
C SER A 50 2.31 -0.83 1.63
N LEU A 51 2.93 -1.85 1.04
CA LEU A 51 4.14 -1.69 0.24
C LEU A 51 3.91 -0.78 -0.96
N GLU A 52 2.87 -1.05 -1.75
CA GLU A 52 2.58 -0.28 -2.96
C GLU A 52 2.16 1.17 -2.64
N THR A 53 1.36 1.37 -1.59
CA THR A 53 1.00 2.73 -1.14
C THR A 53 2.25 3.50 -0.68
N ARG A 54 3.15 2.86 0.06
CA ARG A 54 4.41 3.48 0.50
C ARG A 54 5.32 3.84 -0.67
N ARG A 55 5.35 3.00 -1.72
CA ARG A 55 6.04 3.32 -2.98
C ARG A 55 5.41 4.55 -3.65
N ALA A 56 4.09 4.58 -3.78
CA ALA A 56 3.37 5.70 -4.38
C ALA A 56 3.54 7.02 -3.62
N ILE A 57 3.67 6.99 -2.29
CA ILE A 57 3.98 8.16 -1.45
C ILE A 57 5.40 8.66 -1.74
N LYS A 58 6.38 7.76 -1.87
CA LYS A 58 7.78 8.12 -2.15
C LYS A 58 7.97 8.74 -3.53
N THR A 59 7.10 8.44 -4.49
CA THR A 59 7.16 9.00 -5.85
C THR A 59 6.35 10.29 -6.00
N VAL A 60 5.79 10.84 -4.92
CA VAL A 60 5.06 12.11 -4.99
C VAL A 60 6.02 13.24 -5.37
N SER A 61 5.71 13.93 -6.47
CA SER A 61 6.48 15.09 -6.93
C SER A 61 5.95 16.39 -6.32
N THR A 62 6.64 17.52 -6.56
CA THR A 62 6.17 18.85 -6.13
C THR A 62 4.96 19.34 -6.91
N SER A 63 4.72 18.81 -8.12
CA SER A 63 3.58 19.16 -8.97
C SER A 63 2.35 18.28 -8.75
N ASP A 64 2.48 17.20 -7.98
CA ASP A 64 1.36 16.30 -7.67
C ASP A 64 0.32 17.03 -6.82
N THR A 65 -0.93 17.04 -7.26
CA THR A 65 -2.07 17.49 -6.45
C THR A 65 -2.64 16.33 -5.62
N PRO A 66 -3.34 16.62 -4.50
CA PRO A 66 -4.03 15.60 -3.74
C PRO A 66 -5.00 14.75 -4.57
N GLU A 67 -5.65 15.34 -5.57
CA GLU A 67 -6.60 14.67 -6.48
C GLU A 67 -5.89 13.66 -7.37
N ILE A 68 -4.80 14.08 -8.04
CA ILE A 68 -3.98 13.18 -8.87
C ILE A 68 -3.44 12.03 -8.04
N PHE A 69 -2.99 12.31 -6.82
CA PHE A 69 -2.50 11.29 -5.90
C PHE A 69 -3.60 10.30 -5.48
N LYS A 70 -4.81 10.78 -5.17
CA LYS A 70 -5.96 9.92 -4.86
C LYS A 70 -6.31 9.00 -6.03
N GLU A 71 -6.32 9.52 -7.26
CA GLU A 71 -6.58 8.71 -8.46
C GLU A 71 -5.50 7.66 -8.68
N ARG A 72 -4.22 8.03 -8.53
CA ARG A 72 -3.09 7.09 -8.60
C ARG A 72 -3.24 5.96 -7.60
N LEU A 73 -3.62 6.26 -6.36
CA LEU A 73 -3.83 5.25 -5.33
C LEU A 73 -5.04 4.35 -5.61
N ARG A 74 -6.14 4.91 -6.14
CA ARG A 74 -7.29 4.11 -6.60
C ARG A 74 -6.87 3.12 -7.68
N ALA A 75 -6.13 3.57 -8.69
CA ALA A 75 -5.62 2.73 -9.76
C ALA A 75 -4.70 1.62 -9.24
N ILE A 76 -3.83 1.91 -8.28
CA ILE A 76 -2.96 0.92 -7.63
C ILE A 76 -3.81 -0.15 -6.93
N VAL A 77 -4.80 0.26 -6.13
CA VAL A 77 -5.67 -0.68 -5.39
C VAL A 77 -6.46 -1.57 -6.34
N GLU A 78 -7.05 -1.00 -7.39
CA GLU A 78 -7.76 -1.82 -8.38
C GLU A 78 -6.83 -2.78 -9.11
N THR A 79 -5.59 -2.38 -9.39
CA THR A 79 -4.58 -3.28 -9.95
C THR A 79 -4.25 -4.43 -8.99
N ILE A 80 -4.07 -4.14 -7.71
CA ILE A 80 -3.81 -5.15 -6.65
C ILE A 80 -5.00 -6.11 -6.53
N ARG A 81 -6.24 -5.59 -6.55
CA ARG A 81 -7.47 -6.39 -6.49
C ARG A 81 -7.61 -7.33 -7.67
N LYS A 82 -7.37 -6.85 -8.90
CA LYS A 82 -7.38 -7.66 -10.12
C LYS A 82 -6.36 -8.80 -10.10
N ARG A 83 -5.31 -8.69 -9.28
CA ARG A 83 -4.26 -9.69 -9.10
C ARG A 83 -4.44 -10.52 -7.82
N ASP A 84 -5.60 -10.45 -7.20
CA ASP A 84 -5.92 -11.08 -5.91
C ASP A 84 -4.85 -10.84 -4.84
N PHE A 85 -4.40 -9.58 -4.75
CA PHE A 85 -3.43 -9.14 -3.74
C PHE A 85 -2.09 -9.88 -3.77
N THR A 86 -1.67 -10.39 -4.93
CA THR A 86 -0.31 -10.93 -5.13
C THR A 86 0.71 -9.79 -5.28
N ALA A 87 1.89 -9.96 -4.68
CA ALA A 87 2.98 -9.00 -4.80
C ALA A 87 3.60 -9.04 -6.20
N ASN A 88 4.07 -7.90 -6.70
CA ASN A 88 4.94 -7.89 -7.88
C ASN A 88 6.24 -8.64 -7.54
N GLU A 89 6.47 -9.79 -8.15
CA GLU A 89 7.77 -10.45 -8.16
C GLU A 89 8.78 -9.53 -8.87
N ARG A 90 9.51 -8.72 -8.10
CA ARG A 90 10.79 -8.22 -8.59
C ARG A 90 11.77 -9.35 -8.37
N VAL A 91 12.24 -9.96 -9.47
CA VAL A 91 13.37 -10.89 -9.46
C VAL A 91 14.51 -10.19 -8.72
N THR A 92 14.68 -10.55 -7.46
CA THR A 92 15.82 -10.08 -6.69
C THR A 92 16.97 -10.93 -7.21
N GLN A 93 17.84 -10.37 -8.05
CA GLN A 93 19.07 -11.06 -8.42
C GLN A 93 19.79 -11.38 -7.11
N VAL A 94 19.79 -12.65 -6.73
CA VAL A 94 20.45 -13.15 -5.54
C VAL A 94 21.93 -12.87 -5.74
N HIS A 95 22.47 -11.90 -5.01
CA HIS A 95 23.91 -11.69 -4.93
C HIS A 95 24.48 -12.92 -4.19
N LYS A 96 25.03 -13.88 -4.95
CA LYS A 96 25.74 -15.02 -4.37
C LYS A 96 26.95 -14.48 -3.59
N PRO A 97 27.13 -14.84 -2.30
CA PRO A 97 28.30 -14.42 -1.56
C PRO A 97 29.55 -15.02 -2.22
N LYS A 98 30.57 -14.18 -2.43
CA LYS A 98 31.89 -14.60 -2.88
C LYS A 98 32.51 -15.46 -1.78
N VAL A 99 32.52 -16.77 -1.97
CA VAL A 99 33.26 -17.70 -1.11
C VAL A 99 34.75 -17.50 -1.43
N THR A 100 35.45 -16.80 -0.54
CA THR A 100 36.92 -16.73 -0.57
C THR A 100 37.45 -17.99 0.10
N LYS A 101 38.27 -18.76 -0.63
CA LYS A 101 39.04 -19.89 -0.09
C LYS A 101 40.26 -19.38 0.67
#